data_AF-A0A8I0HCA9-F1
#
_entry.id   AF-A0A8I0HCA9-F1
#
_cell.length_a   1.000
_cell.length_b   1.000
_cell.length_c   1.000
_cell.angle_alpha   90.00
_cell.angle_beta   90.00
_cell.angle_gamma   90.00
#
_symmetry.space_group_name_H-M   'P 1'
#
loop_
_entity.id
_entity.type
_entity.pdbx_description
1 polymer ?
#
loop_
_entity_poly.entity_id
_entity_poly.type
_entity_poly.pdbx_seq_one_letter_code
_entity_poly.pdbx_strand_id
1 'polypeptide(L)' 'DFARAFKGGVESAYKAVRKPTEGTVLTVMRLCADRAAEIADSGITDAEFFAELLANAKDTLAKTPDMLPTLKQAKVV' A
#
# COMPACT_ATOMS: atom_id res chain seq x y z
N ASP A 1 3.51 13.17 -11.09
CA ASP A 1 2.12 13.39 -10.60
C ASP A 1 1.50 12.23 -9.86
N PHE A 2 1.64 10.98 -10.34
CA PHE A 2 1.08 9.81 -9.66
C PHE A 2 1.50 9.68 -8.20
N ALA A 3 2.79 9.77 -7.87
CA ALA A 3 3.26 9.67 -6.47
C ALA A 3 2.51 10.61 -5.50
N ARG A 4 2.28 11.87 -5.91
CA ARG A 4 1.52 12.85 -5.11
C ARG A 4 0.05 12.44 -4.98
N ALA A 5 -0.56 11.93 -6.05
CA ALA A 5 -1.95 11.46 -6.02
C ALA A 5 -2.13 10.25 -5.10
N PHE A 6 -1.22 9.27 -5.16
CA PHE A 6 -1.22 8.11 -4.26
C PHE A 6 -1.09 8.54 -2.80
N LYS A 7 -0.16 9.45 -2.49
CA LYS A 7 -0.01 10.01 -1.14
C LYS A 7 -1.29 10.70 -0.67
N GLY A 8 -1.93 11.51 -1.51
CA GLY A 8 -3.20 12.16 -1.18
C GLY A 8 -4.33 11.16 -0.91
N GLY A 9 -4.39 10.07 -1.68
CA GLY A 9 -5.34 8.96 -1.47
C GLY A 9 -5.14 8.26 -0.12
N VAL A 10 -3.88 7.99 0.25
CA VAL A 10 -3.53 7.42 1.56
C VAL A 10 -3.96 8.35 2.69
N GLU A 11 -3.62 9.64 2.61
CA GLU A 11 -3.99 10.63 3.62
C GLU A 11 -5.51 10.71 3.79
N SER A 12 -6.27 10.68 2.70
CA SER A 12 -7.74 10.66 2.74
C SER A 12 -8.28 9.40 3.41
N ALA A 13 -7.78 8.22 3.03
CA ALA A 13 -8.21 6.94 3.58
C ALA A 13 -7.92 6.81 5.08
N TYR A 14 -6.72 7.23 5.52
CA TYR A 14 -6.37 7.22 6.93
C TYR A 14 -7.22 8.21 7.75
N LYS A 15 -7.60 9.36 7.19
CA LYS A 15 -8.50 10.33 7.86
C LYS A 15 -9.93 9.81 7.97
N ALA A 16 -10.39 8.99 7.03
CA ALA A 16 -11.75 8.44 7.04
C ALA A 16 -11.95 7.34 8.11
N VAL A 17 -10.86 6.77 8.64
CA VAL A 17 -10.89 5.65 9.59
C VAL A 17 -10.44 6.11 10.97
N ARG A 18 -11.31 5.96 11.98
CA ARG A 18 -11.03 6.41 13.36
C ARG A 18 -9.77 5.82 13.99
N LYS A 19 -9.46 4.55 13.70
CA LYS A 19 -8.28 3.86 14.22
C LYS A 19 -7.68 2.98 13.11
N PRO A 20 -6.84 3.57 12.24
CA PRO A 20 -6.16 2.84 11.19
C PRO A 20 -5.39 1.66 11.79
N THR A 21 -5.43 0.51 11.12
CA THR A 21 -4.82 -0.73 11.61
C THR A 21 -3.86 -1.24 10.54
N GLU A 22 -2.62 -1.48 10.93
CA GLU A 22 -1.63 -2.08 10.04
C GLU A 22 -1.95 -3.57 9.80
N GLY A 23 -1.59 -4.11 8.64
CA GLY A 23 -2.04 -5.43 8.19
C GLY A 23 -3.41 -5.40 7.50
N THR A 24 -3.88 -4.23 7.06
CA THR A 24 -5.11 -4.09 6.28
C THR A 24 -4.83 -3.47 4.91
N VAL A 25 -5.87 -3.23 4.11
CA VAL A 25 -5.75 -2.51 2.83
C VAL A 25 -5.07 -1.14 2.98
N LEU A 26 -5.19 -0.49 4.15
CA LEU A 26 -4.52 0.79 4.42
C LEU A 26 -2.98 0.66 4.39
N THR A 27 -2.45 -0.46 4.89
CA THR A 27 -1.00 -0.76 4.81
C THR A 27 -0.56 -0.93 3.36
N VAL A 28 -1.35 -1.66 2.55
CA VAL A 28 -1.05 -1.85 1.11
C VAL A 28 -1.02 -0.50 0.41
N MET A 29 -2.02 0.36 0.63
CA MET A 29 -2.06 1.70 0.04
C MET A 29 -0.87 2.56 0.45
N ARG A 30 -0.52 2.56 1.76
CA ARG A 30 0.60 3.34 2.28
C ARG A 30 1.93 2.91 1.65
N LEU A 31 2.23 1.61 1.65
CA LEU A 31 3.48 1.11 1.07
C LEU A 31 3.54 1.27 -0.45
N CYS A 32 2.40 1.19 -1.16
CA CYS A 32 2.35 1.55 -2.56
C CYS A 32 2.67 3.04 -2.80
N ALA A 33 2.15 3.93 -1.95
CA ALA A 33 2.44 5.36 -2.06
C ALA A 33 3.90 5.69 -1.74
N ASP A 34 4.49 5.01 -0.75
CA ASP A 34 5.91 5.11 -0.41
C ASP A 34 6.75 4.65 -1.61
N ARG A 35 6.45 3.48 -2.19
CA ARG A 35 7.12 2.97 -3.39
C ARG A 35 6.95 3.91 -4.59
N ALA A 36 5.77 4.48 -4.78
CA ALA A 36 5.49 5.45 -5.83
C ALA A 36 6.36 6.70 -5.71
N ALA A 37 6.63 7.16 -4.48
CA ALA A 37 7.53 8.28 -4.24
C ALA A 37 8.99 7.93 -4.52
N GLU A 38 9.44 6.72 -4.16
CA GLU A 38 10.81 6.25 -4.43
C GLU A 38 11.15 6.18 -5.92
N ILE A 39 10.20 5.72 -6.74
CA ILE A 39 10.43 5.50 -8.18
C ILE A 39 9.98 6.67 -9.07
N ALA A 40 9.41 7.74 -8.49
CA ALA A 40 8.82 8.85 -9.25
C ALA A 40 9.80 9.50 -10.23
N ASP A 41 11.07 9.62 -9.85
CA ASP A 41 12.12 10.28 -10.63
C ASP A 41 13.14 9.29 -11.23
N SER A 42 12.77 8.00 -11.33
CA SER A 42 13.65 6.93 -11.81
C SER A 42 13.79 6.86 -13.35
N GLY A 43 13.06 7.70 -14.09
CA GLY A 43 13.12 7.75 -15.57
C GLY A 43 12.45 6.56 -16.28
N ILE A 44 11.64 5.77 -15.56
CA ILE A 44 10.88 4.65 -16.10
C ILE A 44 9.59 5.10 -16.78
N THR A 45 9.03 4.24 -17.64
CA THR A 45 7.74 4.46 -18.28
C THR A 45 6.59 4.32 -17.28
N ASP A 46 5.41 4.89 -17.60
CA ASP A 46 4.21 4.72 -16.77
C ASP A 46 3.82 3.24 -16.60
N ALA A 47 4.01 2.42 -17.64
CA ALA A 47 3.72 0.98 -17.57
C ALA A 47 4.62 0.26 -16.57
N GLU A 48 5.93 0.55 -16.59
CA GLU A 48 6.89 0.01 -15.61
C GLU A 48 6.60 0.54 -14.21
N PHE A 49 6.26 1.83 -14.08
CA PHE A 49 5.86 2.44 -12.82
C PHE A 49 4.70 1.68 -12.18
N PHE A 50 3.60 1.46 -12.92
CA PHE A 50 2.45 0.71 -12.39
C PHE A 50 2.75 -0.77 -12.15
N ALA A 51 3.62 -1.39 -12.95
CA ALA A 51 4.06 -2.77 -12.72
C ALA A 51 4.81 -2.92 -11.39
N GLU A 52 5.72 -1.99 -11.09
CA GLU A 52 6.46 -1.91 -9.82
C GLU A 52 5.52 -1.70 -8.62
N LEU A 53 4.53 -0.81 -8.74
CA LEU A 53 3.53 -0.62 -7.69
C LEU A 53 2.67 -1.87 -7.47
N LEU A 54 2.26 -2.54 -8.54
CA LEU A 54 1.48 -3.77 -8.44
C LEU A 54 2.27 -4.89 -7.76
N ALA A 55 3.56 -5.02 -8.07
CA ALA A 55 4.44 -5.98 -7.40
C ALA A 55 4.55 -5.67 -5.90
N ASN A 56 4.84 -4.41 -5.54
CA ASN A 56 4.90 -3.98 -4.14
C ASN A 56 3.57 -4.20 -3.39
N ALA A 57 2.44 -3.93 -4.05
CA ALA A 57 1.11 -4.15 -3.49
C ALA A 57 0.86 -5.63 -3.15
N LYS A 58 1.18 -6.53 -4.09
CA LYS A 58 1.04 -7.98 -3.92
C LYS A 58 1.92 -8.51 -2.80
N ASP A 59 3.17 -8.07 -2.77
CA ASP A 59 4.12 -8.48 -1.73
C ASP A 59 3.69 -7.98 -0.35
N THR A 60 3.15 -6.76 -0.28
CA THR A 60 2.61 -6.21 0.96
C THR A 60 1.37 -6.98 1.40
N LEU A 61 0.42 -7.21 0.49
CA LEU A 61 -0.80 -7.97 0.75
C LEU A 61 -0.50 -9.38 1.27
N ALA A 62 0.49 -10.06 0.70
CA ALA A 62 0.89 -11.40 1.17
C ALA A 62 1.40 -11.39 2.62
N LYS A 63 1.96 -10.27 3.09
CA LYS A 63 2.50 -10.09 4.44
C LYS A 63 1.45 -9.57 5.43
N THR A 64 0.32 -9.03 4.98
CA THR A 64 -0.66 -8.44 5.90
C THR A 64 -1.25 -9.42 6.92
N PRO A 65 -1.49 -10.72 6.61
CA PRO A 65 -1.96 -11.67 7.62
C PRO A 65 -0.97 -11.84 8.79
N ASP A 66 0.33 -11.73 8.53
CA ASP A 66 1.37 -11.85 9.56
C ASP A 66 1.39 -10.66 10.54
N MET A 67 0.87 -9.52 10.10
CA MET A 67 0.74 -8.31 10.92
C MET A 67 -0.48 -8.35 11.85
N LEU A 68 -1.42 -9.27 11.61
CA LEU A 68 -2.63 -9.45 12.41
C LEU A 68 -2.76 -10.91 12.92
N PRO A 69 -1.90 -11.35 13.86
CA PRO A 69 -1.82 -12.74 14.28
C PRO A 69 -3.15 -13.33 14.77
N THR A 70 -3.93 -12.55 15.51
CA THR A 70 -5.24 -12.98 16.02
C THR A 70 -6.24 -13.26 14.90
N LEU A 71 -6.26 -12.43 13.86
CA LEU A 71 -7.16 -12.63 12.71
C LEU A 71 -6.66 -13.78 11.83
N LYS A 72 -5.35 -13.92 11.66
CA LYS A 72 -4.74 -15.06 10.96
C LYS A 72 -5.09 -16.38 11.62
N GLN A 73 -5.02 -16.47 12.95
CA GLN A 73 -5.42 -17.66 13.71
C GLN A 73 -6.90 -18.00 13.54
N ALA A 74 -7.75 -16.98 13.44
CA ALA A 74 -9.18 -17.14 13.18
C ALA A 74 -9.53 -17.45 11.71
N LYS A 75 -8.54 -17.52 10.80
CA LYS A 75 -8.71 -17.80 9.36
C LYS A 75 -9.67 -16.83 8.64
N VAL A 76 -9.68 -15.55 9.06
CA VAL A 76 -10.60 -14.51 8.53
C VAL A 76 -9.92 -13.56 7.54
N VAL A 77 -8.64 -13.81 7.22
CA VAL A 77 -7.79 -13.03 6.31
C VAL A 77 -7.18 -13.92 5.25
#